data_AF-A0A8D8K1J4-F1
#
_entry.id   AF-A0A8D8K1J4-F1
#
_cell.length_a   1.000
_cell.length_b   1.000
_cell.length_c   1.000
_cell.angle_alpha   90.00
_cell.angle_beta   90.00
_cell.angle_gamma   90.00
#
_symmetry.space_group_name_H-M   'P 1'
#
loop_
_entity.id
_entity.type
_entity.pdbx_description
1 polymer ?
#
loop_
_entity_poly.entity_id
_entity_poly.type
_entity_poly.pdbx_seq_one_letter_code
_entity_poly.pdbx_strand_id
1 'polypeptide(L)'
;SANTTGNAEEIYKCITDCTAKELGLVKNNAVDKDAFKQLLVKTLGKEADFKPVVEKAFEDCHQKMSKIPEHELLKPATCGFAPYYLMNCVESEIFKNCPASKWTDSADCSELKGKINNGCPFMAIVKDEAK
;
A
#
# COMPACT_ATOMS: atom_id res chain seq x y z
N SER A 1 15.33 0.53 25.78
CA SER A 1 14.10 0.65 24.97
C SER A 1 14.40 0.19 23.56
N ALA A 2 13.90 -0.98 23.17
CA ALA A 2 14.17 -1.55 21.86
C ALA A 2 13.40 -0.77 20.78
N ASN A 3 14.11 -0.46 19.69
CA ASN A 3 13.63 0.24 18.51
C ASN A 3 12.67 -0.67 17.71
N THR A 4 11.41 -0.79 18.14
CA THR A 4 10.40 -1.69 17.55
C THR A 4 9.73 -1.13 16.29
N THR A 5 10.03 0.10 15.88
CA THR A 5 9.49 0.75 14.68
C THR A 5 10.20 0.27 13.41
N GLY A 6 11.52 0.13 13.44
CA GLY A 6 12.30 -0.37 12.29
C GLY A 6 12.04 -1.84 11.95
N ASN A 7 11.56 -2.65 12.91
CA ASN A 7 11.29 -4.08 12.68
C ASN A 7 9.97 -4.33 11.92
N ALA A 8 8.90 -3.60 12.25
CA ALA A 8 7.58 -3.84 11.65
C ALA A 8 7.52 -3.41 10.17
N GLU A 9 8.14 -2.28 9.83
CA GLU A 9 8.22 -1.81 8.45
C GLU A 9 9.03 -2.78 7.57
N GLU A 10 10.20 -3.22 8.04
CA GLU A 10 11.01 -4.20 7.30
C GLU A 10 10.31 -5.57 7.19
N ILE A 11 9.64 -6.06 8.24
CA ILE A 11 8.82 -7.27 8.17
C ILE A 11 7.74 -7.13 7.10
N TYR A 12 6.98 -6.04 7.11
CA TYR A 12 5.91 -5.84 6.15
C TYR A 12 6.43 -5.69 4.72
N LYS A 13 7.55 -5.00 4.54
CA LYS A 13 8.24 -4.92 3.26
C LYS A 13 8.61 -6.29 2.73
N CYS A 14 9.13 -7.17 3.59
CA CYS A 14 9.43 -8.55 3.24
C CYS A 14 8.20 -9.41 2.93
N ILE A 15 7.13 -9.28 3.72
CA ILE A 15 5.87 -9.97 3.46
C ILE A 15 5.30 -9.54 2.11
N THR A 16 5.32 -8.24 1.82
CA THR A 16 4.78 -7.68 0.57
C THR A 16 5.62 -8.12 -0.63
N ASP A 17 6.94 -8.08 -0.52
CA ASP A 17 7.85 -8.52 -1.57
C ASP A 17 7.70 -10.04 -1.85
N CYS A 18 7.65 -10.85 -0.79
CA CYS A 18 7.40 -12.29 -0.90
C CYS A 18 6.06 -12.57 -1.60
N THR A 19 4.98 -11.95 -1.14
CA THR A 19 3.64 -12.12 -1.71
C THR A 19 3.61 -11.69 -3.18
N ALA A 20 4.24 -10.55 -3.52
CA ALA A 20 4.28 -10.06 -4.89
C ALA A 20 5.07 -10.99 -5.82
N LYS A 21 6.16 -11.61 -5.34
CA LYS A 21 6.93 -12.61 -6.08
C LYS A 21 6.12 -13.90 -6.32
N GLU A 22 5.51 -14.44 -5.26
CA GLU A 22 4.68 -15.66 -5.33
C GLU A 22 3.48 -15.49 -6.28
N LEU A 23 2.90 -14.29 -6.33
CA LEU A 23 1.78 -13.95 -7.23
C LEU A 23 2.24 -13.53 -8.63
N GLY A 24 3.54 -13.53 -8.92
CA GLY A 24 4.09 -13.16 -10.24
C GLY A 24 3.92 -11.67 -10.59
N LEU A 25 3.76 -10.80 -9.59
CA LEU A 25 3.59 -9.35 -9.74
C LEU A 25 4.93 -8.61 -9.90
N VAL A 26 6.05 -9.33 -9.78
CA VAL A 26 7.40 -8.80 -9.95
C VAL A 26 8.10 -9.60 -11.03
N LYS A 27 8.64 -8.91 -12.04
CA LYS A 27 9.45 -9.48 -13.13
C LYS A 27 10.74 -8.69 -13.25
N ASN A 28 11.89 -9.37 -13.26
CA ASN A 28 13.21 -8.73 -13.33
C ASN A 28 13.40 -7.63 -12.27
N ASN A 29 12.95 -7.87 -11.04
CA ASN A 29 12.95 -6.92 -9.92
C ASN A 29 12.09 -5.65 -10.12
N ALA A 30 11.30 -5.56 -11.18
CA ALA A 30 10.34 -4.49 -11.41
C ALA A 30 8.89 -4.98 -11.23
N VAL A 31 8.01 -4.10 -10.78
CA VAL A 31 6.58 -4.41 -10.65
C VAL A 31 5.93 -4.55 -12.03
N ASP A 32 5.21 -5.65 -12.25
CA ASP A 32 4.29 -5.82 -13.37
C ASP A 32 3.01 -5.03 -13.08
N LYS A 33 2.94 -3.81 -13.62
CA LYS A 33 1.86 -2.86 -13.38
C LYS A 33 0.48 -3.46 -13.67
N ASP A 34 0.33 -4.14 -14.80
CA ASP A 34 -0.97 -4.62 -15.25
C ASP A 34 -1.42 -5.80 -14.40
N ALA A 35 -0.52 -6.73 -14.09
CA ALA A 35 -0.82 -7.83 -13.18
C ALA A 35 -1.22 -7.33 -11.78
N PHE A 36 -0.51 -6.32 -11.27
CA PHE A 36 -0.79 -5.74 -9.97
C PHE A 36 -2.15 -5.03 -9.93
N LYS A 37 -2.44 -4.18 -10.92
CA LYS A 37 -3.75 -3.51 -11.05
C LYS A 37 -4.88 -4.53 -11.12
N GLN A 38 -4.73 -5.55 -11.97
CA GLN A 38 -5.74 -6.59 -12.14
C GLN A 38 -5.98 -7.36 -10.84
N LEU A 39 -4.93 -7.71 -10.09
CA LEU A 39 -5.08 -8.38 -8.81
C LEU A 39 -5.86 -7.52 -7.80
N LEU A 40 -5.53 -6.24 -7.66
CA LEU A 40 -6.20 -5.32 -6.75
C LEU A 40 -7.67 -5.13 -7.13
N VAL A 41 -7.97 -4.89 -8.40
CA VAL A 41 -9.35 -4.74 -8.89
C VAL A 41 -10.15 -6.03 -8.69
N LYS A 42 -9.55 -7.20 -8.96
CA LYS A 42 -10.20 -8.50 -8.74
C LYS A 42 -10.50 -8.76 -7.26
N THR A 43 -9.68 -8.24 -6.36
CA THR A 43 -9.77 -8.53 -4.92
C THR A 43 -10.64 -7.51 -4.20
N LEU A 44 -10.34 -6.22 -4.36
CA LEU A 44 -10.96 -5.09 -3.66
C LEU A 44 -12.09 -4.43 -4.47
N GLY A 45 -12.03 -4.51 -5.81
CA GLY A 45 -13.03 -3.94 -6.71
C GLY A 45 -14.28 -4.82 -6.92
N LYS A 46 -14.48 -5.88 -6.12
CA LYS A 46 -15.69 -6.71 -6.18
C LYS A 46 -16.94 -5.93 -5.76
N GLU A 47 -16.77 -4.98 -4.85
CA GLU A 47 -17.81 -4.02 -4.50
C GLU A 47 -17.81 -2.88 -5.53
N ALA A 48 -18.97 -2.60 -6.12
CA ALA A 48 -19.12 -1.63 -7.20
C ALA A 48 -18.57 -0.24 -6.82
N ASP A 49 -18.78 0.19 -5.57
CA ASP A 49 -18.33 1.48 -5.06
C ASP A 49 -16.79 1.56 -4.92
N PHE A 50 -16.12 0.42 -4.73
CA PHE A 50 -14.67 0.37 -4.52
C PHE A 50 -13.87 0.24 -5.81
N LYS A 51 -14.42 -0.40 -6.87
CA LYS A 51 -13.72 -0.54 -8.14
C LYS A 51 -13.09 0.77 -8.66
N PRO A 52 -13.83 1.88 -8.82
CA PRO A 52 -13.24 3.13 -9.31
C PRO A 52 -12.21 3.71 -8.34
N VAL A 53 -12.40 3.54 -7.03
CA VAL A 53 -11.45 3.99 -6.00
C VAL A 53 -10.13 3.22 -6.11
N VAL A 54 -10.20 1.89 -6.26
CA VAL A 54 -9.04 1.01 -6.39
C VAL A 54 -8.27 1.29 -7.68
N GLU A 55 -8.97 1.45 -8.81
CA GLU A 55 -8.35 1.76 -10.10
C GLU A 55 -7.60 3.09 -10.05
N LYS A 56 -8.24 4.13 -9.50
CA LYS A 56 -7.63 5.46 -9.34
C LYS A 56 -6.45 5.44 -8.37
N ALA A 57 -6.61 4.80 -7.21
CA ALA A 57 -5.55 4.68 -6.21
C ALA A 57 -4.29 4.04 -6.80
N PHE A 58 -4.46 2.96 -7.56
CA PHE A 58 -3.34 2.29 -8.21
C PHE A 58 -2.65 3.18 -9.25
N GLU A 59 -3.41 3.89 -10.09
CA GLU A 59 -2.85 4.78 -11.10
C GLU A 59 -2.06 5.94 -10.48
N ASP A 60 -2.63 6.60 -9.48
CA ASP A 60 -1.97 7.69 -8.75
C ASP A 60 -0.68 7.18 -8.07
N CYS A 61 -0.73 6.02 -7.42
CA CYS A 61 0.40 5.44 -6.70
C CYS A 61 1.52 4.95 -7.63
N HIS A 62 1.15 4.34 -8.76
CA HIS A 62 2.12 3.97 -9.79
C HIS A 62 2.78 5.22 -10.39
N GLN A 63 2.02 6.30 -10.64
CA GLN A 63 2.58 7.57 -11.11
C GLN A 63 3.51 8.23 -10.08
N LYS A 64 3.22 8.10 -8.78
CA LYS A 64 4.14 8.56 -7.73
C LYS A 64 5.41 7.70 -7.70
N MET A 65 5.27 6.37 -7.79
CA MET A 65 6.39 5.43 -7.82
C MET A 65 7.31 5.69 -9.03
N SER A 66 6.75 6.01 -10.21
CA SER A 66 7.55 6.30 -11.41
C SER A 66 8.39 7.57 -11.32
N LYS A 67 8.20 8.39 -10.28
CA LYS A 67 9.04 9.56 -9.98
C LYS A 67 10.21 9.23 -9.04
N ILE A 68 10.19 8.04 -8.42
CA ILE A 68 11.28 7.56 -7.58
C ILE A 68 12.41 7.09 -8.51
N PRO A 69 13.68 7.50 -8.26
CA PRO A 69 14.80 7.02 -9.05
C PRO A 69 14.87 5.49 -9.08
N GLU A 70 15.10 4.91 -10.25
CA GLU A 70 15.11 3.45 -10.43
C GLU A 70 16.13 2.75 -9.51
N HIS A 71 17.28 3.37 -9.27
CA HIS A 71 18.30 2.83 -8.36
C HIS A 71 17.84 2.77 -6.89
N GLU A 72 16.85 3.56 -6.48
CA GLU A 72 16.22 3.45 -5.16
C GLU A 72 15.19 2.30 -5.13
N LEU A 73 14.45 2.11 -6.22
CA LEU A 73 13.47 1.03 -6.37
C LEU A 73 14.14 -0.35 -6.44
N LEU A 74 15.27 -0.44 -7.14
CA LEU A 74 16.04 -1.67 -7.40
C LEU A 74 17.24 -1.83 -6.44
N LYS A 75 17.37 -0.97 -5.43
CA LYS A 75 18.47 -1.01 -4.48
C LYS A 75 18.59 -2.41 -3.87
N PRO A 76 19.78 -3.04 -3.86
CA PRO A 76 19.99 -4.30 -3.16
C PRO A 76 19.61 -4.16 -1.69
N ALA A 77 18.64 -4.95 -1.26
CA ALA A 77 18.14 -5.02 0.09
C ALA A 77 17.66 -6.44 0.36
N THR A 78 17.44 -6.79 1.64
CA THR A 78 16.88 -8.08 2.03
C THR A 78 15.56 -8.37 1.30
N CYS A 79 14.75 -7.34 1.10
CA CYS A 79 13.44 -7.40 0.47
C CYS A 79 13.23 -6.20 -0.47
N GLY A 80 12.48 -6.40 -1.55
CA GLY A 80 12.21 -5.37 -2.57
C GLY A 80 11.42 -4.18 -2.04
N PHE A 81 11.80 -2.96 -2.43
CA PHE A 81 11.12 -1.73 -2.00
C PHE A 81 9.86 -1.42 -2.84
N ALA A 82 9.88 -1.68 -4.14
CA ALA A 82 8.79 -1.28 -5.03
C ALA A 82 7.42 -1.91 -4.67
N PRO A 83 7.31 -3.22 -4.35
CA PRO A 83 6.03 -3.80 -3.93
C PRO A 83 5.48 -3.17 -2.64
N TYR A 84 6.36 -2.95 -1.66
CA TYR A 84 6.03 -2.30 -0.39
C TYR A 84 5.49 -0.87 -0.59
N TYR A 85 6.22 -0.06 -1.36
CA TYR A 85 5.83 1.32 -1.65
C TYR A 85 4.44 1.37 -2.30
N LEU A 86 4.24 0.53 -3.32
CA LEU A 86 3.00 0.52 -4.09
C LEU A 86 1.81 0.10 -3.22
N MET A 87 1.94 -0.97 -2.42
CA MET A 87 0.88 -1.40 -1.50
C MET A 87 0.53 -0.36 -0.47
N ASN A 88 1.52 0.17 0.26
CA ASN A 88 1.27 1.18 1.29
C ASN A 88 0.61 2.43 0.70
N CYS A 89 1.01 2.84 -0.51
CA CYS A 89 0.38 3.96 -1.21
C CYS A 89 -1.07 3.64 -1.58
N VAL A 90 -1.33 2.48 -2.20
CA VAL A 90 -2.67 2.07 -2.64
C VAL A 90 -3.63 1.99 -1.45
N GLU A 91 -3.22 1.34 -0.36
CA GLU A 91 -4.00 1.23 0.88
C GLU A 91 -4.32 2.62 1.46
N SER A 92 -3.34 3.51 1.48
CA SER A 92 -3.53 4.89 1.93
C SER A 92 -4.53 5.64 1.05
N GLU A 93 -4.44 5.53 -0.28
CA GLU A 93 -5.37 6.19 -1.19
C GLU A 93 -6.78 5.61 -1.12
N ILE A 94 -6.93 4.29 -1.00
CA ILE A 94 -8.24 3.66 -0.82
C ILE A 94 -8.87 4.13 0.49
N PHE A 95 -8.12 4.17 1.60
CA PHE A 95 -8.66 4.62 2.89
C PHE A 95 -9.08 6.09 2.84
N LYS A 96 -8.23 6.97 2.29
CA LYS A 96 -8.54 8.40 2.15
C LYS A 96 -9.77 8.66 1.28
N ASN A 97 -9.96 7.83 0.25
CA ASN A 97 -11.05 7.95 -0.71
C ASN A 97 -12.15 6.90 -0.48
N CYS A 98 -12.26 6.38 0.75
CA CYS A 98 -13.30 5.43 1.11
C CYS A 98 -14.68 5.98 0.71
N PRO A 99 -15.51 5.23 -0.04
CA PRO A 99 -16.83 5.68 -0.46
C PRO A 99 -17.67 6.11 0.74
N ALA A 100 -18.43 7.21 0.61
CA ALA A 100 -19.26 7.72 1.70
C ALA A 100 -20.28 6.70 2.21
N SER A 101 -20.77 5.80 1.33
CA SER A 101 -21.66 4.69 1.66
C SER A 101 -21.02 3.62 2.56
N LYS A 102 -19.68 3.60 2.64
CA LYS A 102 -18.86 2.61 3.35
C LYS A 102 -18.03 3.23 4.47
N TRP A 103 -18.03 4.56 4.56
CA TRP A 103 -17.30 5.29 5.59
C TRP A 103 -17.94 5.08 6.96
N THR A 104 -17.14 4.67 7.92
CA THR A 104 -17.53 4.66 9.32
C THR A 104 -17.37 6.07 9.89
N ASP A 105 -18.50 6.71 10.21
CA ASP A 105 -18.50 8.04 10.80
C ASP A 105 -18.15 8.00 12.30
N SER A 106 -16.85 7.96 12.58
CA SER A 106 -16.29 8.00 13.93
C SER A 106 -15.11 8.96 14.03
N ALA A 107 -14.84 9.41 15.27
CA ALA A 107 -13.69 10.23 15.58
C ALA A 107 -12.37 9.50 15.23
N ASP A 108 -12.28 8.21 15.54
CA ASP A 108 -11.10 7.38 15.29
C ASP A 108 -10.80 7.25 13.79
N CYS A 109 -11.83 6.99 12.96
CA CYS A 109 -11.67 6.93 11.52
C CYS A 109 -11.23 8.28 10.94
N SER A 110 -11.80 9.38 11.44
CA SER A 110 -11.45 10.74 11.02
C SER A 110 -10.01 11.11 11.40
N GLU A 111 -9.58 10.76 12.62
CA GLU A 111 -8.21 10.96 13.08
C GLU A 111 -7.22 10.14 12.25
N LEU A 112 -7.53 8.87 11.99
CA LEU A 112 -6.74 8.00 11.14
C LEU A 112 -6.56 8.58 9.73
N LYS A 113 -7.64 9.04 9.12
CA LYS A 113 -7.60 9.73 7.82
C LYS A 113 -6.71 10.98 7.87
N GLY A 114 -6.77 11.74 8.96
CA GLY A 114 -5.89 12.88 9.20
C GLY A 114 -4.41 12.50 9.27
N LYS A 115 -4.06 11.45 10.01
CA LYS A 115 -2.67 10.93 10.10
C LYS A 115 -2.13 10.52 8.73
N ILE A 116 -2.91 9.80 7.95
CA ILE A 116 -2.53 9.37 6.59
C ILE A 116 -2.34 10.59 5.67
N ASN A 117 -3.23 11.58 5.74
CA ASN A 117 -3.09 12.83 4.98
C ASN A 117 -1.82 13.60 5.33
N ASN A 118 -1.35 13.51 6.57
CA ASN A 118 -0.11 14.13 7.05
C ASN A 118 1.15 13.31 6.74
N GLY A 119 1.02 12.21 6.01
CA GLY A 119 2.17 11.41 5.55
C GLY A 119 2.55 10.24 6.45
N CYS A 120 1.76 9.92 7.48
CA CYS A 120 1.95 8.67 8.20
C CYS A 120 1.64 7.49 7.27
N PRO A 121 2.53 6.50 7.13
CA PRO A 121 2.24 5.32 6.32
C PRO A 121 1.08 4.55 6.96
N PHE A 122 0.14 4.05 6.14
CA PHE A 122 -1.01 3.28 6.57
C PHE A 122 -0.61 2.16 7.53
N MET A 123 0.51 1.50 7.23
CA MET A 123 1.06 0.38 8.00
C MET A 123 1.54 0.73 9.41
N ALA A 124 1.96 1.98 9.65
CA ALA A 124 2.34 2.40 11.00
C ALA A 124 1.14 2.47 11.94
N ILE A 125 -0.09 2.45 11.40
CA ILE A 125 -1.31 2.73 12.16
C ILE A 125 -2.07 1.45 12.52
N VAL A 126 -1.92 0.36 11.75
CA VAL A 126 -2.51 -0.96 12.04
C VAL A 126 -1.92 -1.61 13.32
N LYS A 127 -0.87 -1.02 13.90
CA LYS A 127 -0.17 -1.53 15.08
C LYS A 127 -0.93 -1.33 16.40
N ASP A 128 -1.86 -0.36 16.47
CA ASP A 128 -2.53 -0.03 17.74
C ASP A 128 -3.66 -1.00 18.14
N GLU A 129 -4.08 -1.90 17.25
CA GLU A 129 -5.15 -2.89 17.55
C GLU A 129 -4.63 -4.26 18.01
N ALA A 130 -3.32 -4.47 18.09
CA ALA A 130 -2.74 -5.65 18.73
C ALA A 130 -2.71 -5.47 20.25
N LYS A 131 -3.88 -5.47 20.89
CA LYS A 131 -4.03 -5.70 22.33
C LYS A 131 -4.62 -7.08 22.60
#